data_AF-A0A952SJJ1-F1
#
_entry.id   AF-A0A952SJJ1-F1
#
_cell.length_a   1.000
_cell.length_b   1.000
_cell.length_c   1.000
_cell.angle_alpha   90.00
_cell.angle_beta   90.00
_cell.angle_gamma   90.00
#
_symmetry.space_group_name_H-M   'P 1'
#
loop_
_entity.id
_entity.type
_entity.pdbx_description
1 polymer ?
#
loop_
_entity_poly.entity_id
_entity_poly.type
_entity_poly.pdbx_seq_one_letter_code
_entity_poly.pdbx_strand_id
1 'polypeptide(L)' 'MPRAGKWRVRFNSDWQGYAADFGNHLGYDTTASNGPRDATPCHANVGIGSHTILVLLQDN' A
#
# COMPACT_ATOMS: atom_id res chain seq x y z
N MET A 1 -7.79 -7.39 1.56
CA MET A 1 -7.25 -7.58 0.19
C MET A 1 -8.08 -8.63 -0.56
N PRO A 2 -8.37 -8.44 -1.86
CA PRO A 2 -9.20 -9.36 -2.64
C PRO A 2 -8.60 -10.75 -2.86
N ARG A 3 -7.27 -10.86 -2.91
CA ARG A 3 -6.57 -12.14 -3.04
C ARG A 3 -5.15 -12.08 -2.45
N ALA A 4 -4.62 -13.26 -2.15
CA ALA A 4 -3.26 -13.43 -1.65
C ALA A 4 -2.21 -13.15 -2.74
N GLY A 5 -0.96 -12.95 -2.33
CA GLY A 5 0.16 -12.71 -3.23
C GLY A 5 0.76 -11.30 -3.08
N LYS A 6 1.66 -10.93 -4.00
CA LYS A 6 2.41 -9.69 -3.92
C LYS A 6 1.62 -8.50 -4.48
N TRP A 7 1.61 -7.41 -3.73
CA TRP A 7 1.00 -6.13 -4.09
C TRP A 7 2.09 -5.07 -4.12
N ARG A 8 2.27 -4.45 -5.28
CA ARG A 8 3.27 -3.39 -5.47
C ARG A 8 2.68 -2.01 -5.34
N VAL A 9 3.41 -1.11 -4.71
CA VAL A 9 3.05 0.30 -4.68
C VAL A 9 3.24 0.89 -6.08
N ARG A 10 2.20 1.52 -6.61
CA ARG A 10 2.22 2.20 -7.91
C ARG A 10 2.11 3.71 -7.79
N PHE A 11 1.64 4.19 -6.64
CA PHE A 11 1.55 5.61 -6.36
C PHE A 11 1.61 5.84 -4.84
N ASN A 12 2.38 6.85 -4.45
CA ASN A 12 2.45 7.39 -3.10
C ASN A 12 2.38 8.92 -3.21
N SER A 13 1.29 9.53 -2.76
CA SER A 13 1.11 10.98 -2.86
C SER A 13 2.05 11.78 -1.96
N ASP A 14 2.65 11.15 -0.93
CA ASP A 14 3.57 11.79 0.02
C ASP A 14 5.04 11.70 -0.44
N TRP A 15 5.28 11.31 -1.69
CA TRP A 15 6.64 11.17 -2.21
C TRP A 15 7.28 12.54 -2.47
N GLN A 16 8.43 12.79 -1.84
CA GLN A 16 9.19 14.04 -2.01
C GLN A 16 9.65 14.33 -3.45
N GLY A 17 9.60 13.34 -4.35
CA GLY A 17 9.84 13.57 -5.77
C GLY A 17 8.80 14.50 -6.42
N TYR A 18 7.62 14.65 -5.83
CA TYR A 18 6.60 15.59 -6.29
C TYR A 18 6.76 16.99 -5.70
N ALA A 19 7.06 17.09 -4.40
CA ALA A 19 7.28 18.36 -3.71
C ALA A 19 8.14 18.16 -2.45
N ALA A 20 9.02 19.12 -2.16
CA ALA A 20 10.01 19.01 -1.09
C ALA A 20 9.42 19.09 0.33
N ASP A 21 8.20 19.61 0.47
CA ASP A 21 7.46 19.76 1.71
C ASP A 21 6.70 18.48 2.13
N PHE A 22 6.68 17.45 1.29
CA PHE A 22 6.05 16.17 1.64
C PHE A 22 6.88 15.39 2.66
N GLY A 23 6.21 14.57 3.46
CA GLY A 23 6.80 13.82 4.58
C GLY A 23 7.68 12.66 4.16
N ASN A 24 7.53 12.19 2.92
CA ASN A 24 8.25 11.04 2.37
C ASN A 24 8.07 9.75 3.19
N HIS A 25 6.88 9.57 3.77
CA HIS A 25 6.56 8.34 4.49
C HIS A 25 6.63 7.14 3.55
N LEU A 26 7.24 6.06 4.03
CA LEU A 26 7.52 4.89 3.20
C LEU A 26 6.23 4.10 2.92
N GLY A 27 5.70 4.23 1.71
CA GLY A 27 4.80 3.24 1.11
C GLY A 27 5.61 2.10 0.49
N TYR A 28 5.49 0.89 1.00
CA TYR A 28 6.25 -0.28 0.56
C TYR A 28 5.38 -1.38 -0.06
N ASP A 29 5.96 -2.17 -0.95
CA ASP A 29 5.36 -3.40 -1.47
C ASP A 29 5.04 -4.37 -0.33
N THR A 30 3.88 -5.03 -0.41
CA THR A 30 3.42 -5.94 0.63
C THR A 30 2.94 -7.27 0.06
N THR A 31 2.92 -8.29 0.91
CA THR A 31 2.40 -9.62 0.56
C THR A 31 1.12 -9.86 1.34
N ALA A 32 0.02 -10.07 0.62
CA ALA A 32 -1.24 -10.45 1.21
C ALA A 32 -1.26 -11.94 1.54
N SER A 33 -1.64 -12.27 2.78
CA SER A 33 -1.84 -13.63 3.26
C SER A 33 -3.33 -13.95 3.36
N ASN A 34 -3.66 -15.24 3.30
CA ASN A 34 -5.00 -15.71 3.59
C ASN A 34 -5.36 -15.43 5.05
N GLY A 35 -6.59 -15.01 5.28
CA GLY A 35 -7.09 -14.69 6.60
C GLY A 35 -8.13 -13.59 6.49
N PRO A 36 -9.41 -13.88 6.74
CA PRO A 36 -10.46 -12.93 6.55
C PRO A 36 -10.31 -11.73 7.50
N ARG A 37 -10.46 -10.53 6.95
CA ARG A 37 -10.44 -9.27 7.69
C ARG A 37 -11.23 -8.23 6.91
N ASP A 38 -12.01 -7.41 7.61
CA ASP A 38 -12.78 -6.30 7.03
C ASP A 38 -13.63 -6.73 5.81
N ALA A 39 -14.32 -7.87 5.93
CA ALA A 39 -15.13 -8.49 4.87
C ALA A 39 -14.35 -8.83 3.56
N THR A 40 -13.02 -8.96 3.64
CA THR A 40 -12.17 -9.43 2.53
C THR A 40 -11.46 -10.74 2.89
N PRO A 41 -11.12 -11.62 1.92
CA PRO A 41 -10.58 -12.95 2.20
C PRO A 41 -9.11 -12.96 2.67
N CYS A 42 -8.36 -11.90 2.36
CA CYS A 42 -6.93 -11.79 2.63
C CYS A 42 -6.60 -10.48 3.33
N HIS A 43 -5.45 -10.41 4.01
CA HIS A 43 -4.98 -9.17 4.66
C HIS A 43 -3.48 -8.97 4.42
N ALA A 44 -3.01 -7.74 4.60
CA ALA A 44 -1.62 -7.35 4.42
C ALA A 44 -1.29 -6.14 5.31
N ASN A 45 -0.02 -5.95 5.65
CA ASN A 45 0.45 -4.71 6.29
C ASN A 45 0.72 -3.65 5.23
N VAL A 46 0.40 -2.40 5.53
CA VAL A 46 0.68 -1.24 4.66
C VAL A 46 1.36 -0.14 5.46
N GLY A 47 2.38 0.47 4.89
CA GLY A 47 2.94 1.73 5.38
C GLY A 47 2.20 2.89 4.73
N ILE A 48 1.53 3.73 5.51
CA ILE A 48 0.78 4.89 5.00
C ILE A 48 0.99 6.09 5.92
N GLY A 49 1.37 7.21 5.33
CA GLY A 49 1.56 8.49 6.02
C GLY A 49 0.23 9.16 6.34
N SER A 50 0.26 10.14 7.25
CA SER A 50 -0.90 10.98 7.53
C SER A 50 -1.25 11.82 6.30
N HIS A 51 -2.53 11.90 5.94
CA HIS A 51 -3.01 12.67 4.78
C HIS A 51 -2.46 12.18 3.43
N THR A 52 -2.09 10.90 3.33
CA THR A 52 -1.53 10.29 2.12
C THR A 52 -2.54 9.41 1.39
N ILE A 53 -2.45 9.36 0.07
CA ILE A 53 -3.11 8.35 -0.77
C ILE A 53 -2.06 7.37 -1.28
N LEU A 54 -2.31 6.08 -1.10
CA LEU A 54 -1.46 4.98 -1.56
C LEU A 54 -2.25 4.08 -2.52
N VAL A 55 -1.70 3.82 -3.71
CA VAL A 55 -2.31 2.89 -4.68
C VAL A 55 -1.42 1.66 -4.82
N LEU A 56 -1.99 0.48 -4.56
CA LEU A 56 -1.34 -0.80 -4.76
C LEU A 56 -1.94 -1.54 -5.94
N LEU A 57 -1.09 -2.20 -6.72
CA LEU A 57 -1.48 -3.08 -7.80
C LEU A 57 -0.91 -4.47 -7.53
N GLN A 58 -1.74 -5.48 -7.74
CA GLN A 58 -1.31 -6.86 -7.60
C GLN A 58 -0.41 -7.30 -8.77
N ASP A 59 0.67 -8.01 -8.45
CA ASP A 59 1.45 -8.74 -9.46
C ASP A 59 0.63 -9.95 -9.95
N ASN A 60 0.55 -10.11 -11.28
CA ASN A 60 -0.09 -11.27 -11.92
C ASN A 60 0.71 -12.55 -11.74
#